data_AF-A0A7M4AJI2-F1
#
_entry.id   AF-A0A7M4AJI2-F1
#
_cell.length_a   1.000
_cell.length_b   1.000
_cell.length_c   1.000
_cell.angle_alpha   90.00
_cell.angle_beta   90.00
_cell.angle_gamma   90.00
#
_symmetry.space_group_name_H-M   'P 1'
#
loop_
_entity.id
_entity.type
_entity.pdbx_description
1 polymer ?
#
loop_
_entity_poly.entity_id
_entity_poly.type
_entity_poly.pdbx_seq_one_letter_code
_entity_poly.pdbx_strand_id
1 'polypeptide(L)'
;MLPLLRRVDNTDIIEHTAIVRGLDLRNLKDKTIGKEIAKYLKQRLNLISNISQKNWEVSHKNDHFLFERTIRGFTERYIIDENFIVTPEARALNNIKDDLMENFYRLKETGCGTLINKNEEYKIFGPLNLIDKVLDIGKSGLQINRYKGLGEMNPEQLWETTMNPETRTMLKVTVREAEETDRMFETLMGEDVPERRAFIERYAKEVTNLDI
;
A
#
# COMPACT_ATOMS: atom_id res chain seq x y z
N MET A 1 -6.58 -2.32 3.69
CA MET A 1 -6.05 -2.83 2.39
C MET A 1 -6.57 -1.93 1.27
N LEU A 2 -5.67 -1.34 0.48
CA LEU A 2 -6.04 -0.42 -0.61
C LEU A 2 -6.90 -1.14 -1.67
N PRO A 3 -7.97 -0.53 -2.22
CA PRO A 3 -8.88 -1.18 -3.16
C PRO A 3 -8.22 -1.73 -4.43
N LEU A 4 -7.20 -1.06 -4.96
CA LEU A 4 -6.47 -1.50 -6.17
C LEU A 4 -5.68 -2.79 -5.94
N LEU A 5 -5.08 -2.95 -4.76
CA LEU A 5 -4.29 -4.14 -4.41
C LEU A 5 -5.14 -5.40 -4.30
N ARG A 6 -6.44 -5.27 -4.04
CA ARG A 6 -7.38 -6.41 -4.07
C ARG A 6 -7.56 -6.98 -5.49
N ARG A 7 -7.31 -6.19 -6.53
CA ARG A 7 -7.45 -6.59 -7.94
C ARG A 7 -6.12 -7.00 -8.55
N VAL A 8 -5.08 -6.23 -8.28
CA VAL A 8 -3.71 -6.51 -8.71
C VAL A 8 -2.84 -6.48 -7.46
N ASP A 9 -2.53 -7.66 -6.92
CA ASP A 9 -1.77 -7.80 -5.67
C ASP A 9 -0.26 -7.65 -5.93
N ASN A 10 0.10 -6.50 -6.49
CA ASN A 10 1.48 -6.09 -6.74
C ASN A 10 1.53 -4.56 -6.92
N THR A 11 2.15 -3.86 -5.96
CA THR A 11 2.30 -2.40 -5.95
C THR A 11 3.13 -1.90 -7.13
N ASP A 12 4.24 -2.58 -7.44
CA ASP A 12 5.19 -2.17 -8.47
C ASP A 12 4.54 -2.20 -9.85
N ILE A 13 3.70 -3.19 -10.13
CA ILE A 13 2.95 -3.26 -11.39
C ILE A 13 2.04 -2.03 -11.53
N ILE A 14 1.28 -1.68 -10.49
CA ILE A 14 0.34 -0.54 -10.53
C ILE A 14 1.12 0.77 -10.69
N GLU A 15 2.14 0.99 -9.87
CA GLU A 15 2.97 2.19 -9.88
C GLU A 15 3.66 2.39 -11.24
N HIS A 16 4.38 1.37 -11.72
CA HIS A 16 5.11 1.49 -12.97
C HIS A 16 4.17 1.61 -14.18
N THR A 17 2.98 1.00 -14.14
CA THR A 17 1.94 1.19 -15.17
C THR A 17 1.41 2.62 -15.17
N ALA A 18 1.22 3.23 -14.00
CA ALA A 18 0.83 4.63 -13.90
C ALA A 18 1.88 5.58 -14.49
N ILE A 19 3.16 5.38 -14.14
CA ILE A 19 4.28 6.24 -14.59
C ILE A 19 4.39 6.30 -16.12
N VAL A 20 4.12 5.18 -16.80
CA VAL A 20 4.24 5.09 -18.27
C VAL A 20 2.91 5.35 -18.99
N ARG A 21 1.91 5.90 -18.28
CA ARG A 21 0.57 6.19 -18.81
C ARG A 21 -0.19 4.96 -19.31
N GLY A 22 0.11 3.77 -18.78
CA GLY A 22 -0.59 2.53 -19.09
C GLY A 22 -2.00 2.46 -18.48
N LEU A 23 -2.33 3.33 -17.52
CA LEU A 23 -3.68 3.48 -16.97
C LEU A 23 -4.57 4.43 -17.78
N ASP A 24 -4.11 4.92 -18.93
CA ASP A 24 -4.94 5.71 -19.83
C ASP A 24 -5.70 4.79 -20.78
N LEU A 25 -7.04 4.86 -20.77
CA LEU A 25 -7.90 4.03 -21.61
C LEU A 25 -7.58 4.18 -23.11
N ARG A 26 -7.13 5.36 -23.54
CA ARG A 26 -6.74 5.61 -24.94
C ARG A 26 -5.50 4.79 -25.31
N ASN A 27 -4.52 4.75 -24.42
CA ASN A 27 -3.29 3.98 -24.61
C ASN A 27 -3.54 2.47 -24.51
N LEU A 28 -4.51 2.05 -23.68
CA LEU A 28 -4.92 0.66 -23.57
C LEU A 28 -5.56 0.14 -24.87
N LYS A 29 -6.38 0.96 -25.55
CA LYS A 29 -7.08 0.60 -26.79
C LYS A 29 -6.20 0.73 -28.04
N ASP A 30 -5.11 1.49 -27.97
CA ASP A 30 -4.16 1.61 -29.07
C ASP A 30 -3.16 0.44 -29.07
N LYS A 31 -3.21 -0.38 -30.12
CA LYS A 31 -2.34 -1.57 -30.25
C LYS A 31 -0.86 -1.24 -30.41
N THR A 32 -0.52 -0.10 -31.00
CA THR A 32 0.87 0.29 -31.24
C THR A 32 1.46 0.87 -29.96
N ILE A 33 0.77 1.83 -29.36
CA ILE A 33 1.19 2.46 -28.10
C ILE A 33 1.20 1.43 -26.97
N GLY A 34 0.16 0.59 -26.87
CA GLY A 34 0.07 -0.48 -25.87
C GLY A 34 1.24 -1.45 -25.95
N LYS A 35 1.68 -1.85 -27.16
CA LYS A 35 2.87 -2.72 -27.31
C LYS A 35 4.16 -2.05 -26.88
N GLU A 36 4.36 -0.78 -27.20
CA GLU A 36 5.56 -0.04 -26.75
C GLU A 36 5.56 0.16 -25.24
N ILE A 37 4.40 0.47 -24.64
CA ILE A 37 4.24 0.54 -23.17
C ILE A 37 4.57 -0.81 -22.54
N ALA A 38 4.04 -1.93 -23.07
CA ALA A 38 4.32 -3.26 -22.54
C ALA A 38 5.81 -3.60 -22.58
N LYS A 39 6.48 -3.28 -23.70
CA LYS A 39 7.93 -3.45 -23.84
C LYS A 39 8.69 -2.62 -22.81
N TYR A 40 8.28 -1.38 -22.58
CA TYR A 40 8.93 -0.52 -21.60
C TYR A 40 8.67 -0.97 -20.16
N LEU A 41 7.45 -1.41 -19.84
CA LEU A 41 7.09 -2.00 -18.54
C LEU A 41 7.90 -3.24 -18.23
N LYS A 42 8.09 -4.14 -19.21
CA LYS A 42 8.97 -5.30 -19.07
C LYS A 42 10.38 -4.87 -18.66
N GLN A 43 10.95 -3.87 -19.31
CA GLN A 43 12.29 -3.37 -18.96
C GLN A 43 12.30 -2.78 -17.55
N ARG A 44 11.32 -1.94 -17.21
CA ARG A 44 11.24 -1.30 -15.89
C ARG A 44 11.12 -2.31 -14.75
N LEU A 45 10.19 -3.25 -14.85
CA LEU A 45 9.96 -4.26 -13.82
C LEU A 45 11.16 -5.18 -13.64
N ASN A 46 11.90 -5.50 -14.72
CA ASN A 46 13.13 -6.27 -14.60
C ASN A 46 14.31 -5.48 -14.02
N LEU A 47 14.33 -4.14 -14.17
CA LEU A 47 15.36 -3.30 -13.55
C LEU A 47 15.19 -3.21 -12.03
N ILE A 48 13.96 -3.15 -11.55
CA ILE A 48 13.66 -3.07 -10.10
C ILE A 48 13.68 -4.43 -9.41
N SER A 49 13.49 -5.52 -10.16
CA SER A 49 13.56 -6.88 -9.62
C SER A 49 14.97 -7.26 -9.14
N ASN A 50 15.02 -8.08 -8.09
CA ASN A 50 16.24 -8.76 -7.67
C ASN A 50 16.83 -9.60 -8.80
N ILE A 51 18.15 -9.83 -8.77
CA ILE A 51 18.88 -10.54 -9.84
C ILE A 51 18.24 -11.89 -10.19
N SER A 52 17.79 -12.66 -9.20
CA SER A 52 17.14 -13.97 -9.39
C SER A 52 15.68 -13.92 -9.86
N GLN A 53 15.09 -12.72 -9.97
CA GLN A 53 13.69 -12.47 -10.28
C GLN A 53 13.50 -11.56 -11.50
N LYS A 54 14.56 -11.34 -12.30
CA LYS A 54 14.54 -10.54 -13.54
C LYS A 54 14.00 -11.33 -14.72
N ASN A 55 12.79 -11.85 -14.59
CA ASN A 55 12.10 -12.65 -15.60
C ASN A 55 10.63 -12.25 -15.77
N TRP A 56 10.32 -10.97 -15.59
CA TRP A 56 9.04 -10.42 -15.99
C TRP A 56 8.88 -10.46 -17.50
N GLU A 57 7.76 -10.99 -17.93
CA GLU A 57 7.23 -10.88 -19.29
C GLU A 57 5.97 -10.02 -19.26
N VAL A 58 5.90 -9.03 -20.15
CA VAL A 58 4.75 -8.12 -20.25
C VAL A 58 4.30 -8.08 -21.69
N SER A 59 3.01 -8.32 -21.91
CA SER A 59 2.40 -8.27 -23.24
C SER A 59 1.13 -7.44 -23.25
N HIS A 60 0.84 -6.83 -24.40
CA HIS A 60 -0.42 -6.14 -24.65
C HIS A 60 -1.20 -6.90 -25.72
N LYS A 61 -2.38 -7.39 -25.36
CA LYS A 61 -3.30 -8.14 -26.24
C LYS A 61 -4.73 -7.78 -25.85
N ASN A 62 -5.65 -7.71 -26.83
CA ASN A 62 -7.09 -7.52 -26.58
C ASN A 62 -7.40 -6.43 -25.52
N ASP A 63 -6.80 -5.25 -25.69
CA ASP A 63 -7.00 -4.10 -24.81
C ASP A 63 -6.74 -4.39 -23.32
N HIS A 64 -5.77 -5.25 -23.01
CA HIS A 64 -5.25 -5.43 -21.64
C HIS A 64 -3.73 -5.64 -21.64
N PHE A 65 -3.11 -5.28 -20.52
CA PHE A 65 -1.74 -5.64 -20.19
C PHE A 65 -1.73 -6.93 -19.38
N LEU A 66 -0.94 -7.90 -19.81
CA LEU A 66 -0.68 -9.15 -19.10
C LEU A 66 0.76 -9.14 -18.61
N PHE A 67 0.95 -9.34 -17.31
CA PHE A 67 2.25 -9.43 -16.64
C PHE A 67 2.40 -10.86 -16.11
N GLU A 68 3.51 -11.52 -16.45
CA GLU A 68 3.81 -12.87 -15.99
C GLU A 68 5.24 -12.97 -15.47
N ARG A 69 5.44 -13.73 -14.40
CA ARG A 69 6.76 -14.05 -13.86
C ARG A 69 6.74 -15.41 -13.18
N THR A 70 7.82 -16.18 -13.29
CA THR A 70 7.96 -17.46 -12.60
C THR A 70 9.02 -17.37 -11.50
N ILE A 71 8.63 -17.58 -10.24
CA ILE A 71 9.55 -17.64 -9.10
C ILE A 71 9.44 -19.02 -8.46
N ARG A 72 10.58 -19.74 -8.35
CA ARG A 72 10.65 -21.06 -7.69
C ARG A 72 9.59 -22.06 -8.19
N GLY A 73 9.29 -22.04 -9.49
CA GLY A 73 8.31 -22.92 -10.13
C GLY A 73 6.85 -22.44 -10.04
N PHE A 74 6.55 -21.37 -9.29
CA PHE A 74 5.24 -20.75 -9.26
C PHE A 74 5.16 -19.61 -10.28
N THR A 75 4.13 -19.59 -11.12
CA THR A 75 3.92 -18.52 -12.10
C THR A 75 2.86 -17.55 -11.60
N GLU A 76 3.29 -16.33 -11.34
CA GLU A 76 2.44 -15.19 -11.01
C GLU A 76 1.90 -14.59 -12.31
N ARG A 77 0.61 -14.26 -12.34
CA ARG A 77 -0.05 -13.58 -13.46
C ARG A 77 -0.88 -12.41 -12.96
N TYR A 78 -0.70 -11.25 -13.58
CA TYR A 78 -1.47 -10.05 -13.28
C TYR A 78 -2.01 -9.44 -14.58
N ILE A 79 -3.22 -8.88 -14.51
CA ILE A 79 -3.91 -8.30 -15.65
C ILE A 79 -4.36 -6.89 -15.30
N ILE A 80 -4.05 -5.93 -16.17
CA ILE A 80 -4.64 -4.60 -16.15
C ILE A 80 -5.49 -4.45 -17.42
N ASP A 81 -6.81 -4.44 -17.22
CA ASP A 81 -7.84 -4.35 -18.26
C ASP A 81 -8.67 -3.06 -18.12
N GLU A 82 -9.67 -2.90 -18.99
CA GLU A 82 -10.60 -1.77 -18.94
C GLU A 82 -11.32 -1.69 -17.58
N ASN A 83 -11.68 -2.82 -16.97
CA ASN A 83 -12.36 -2.86 -15.67
C ASN A 83 -11.49 -2.31 -14.54
N PHE A 84 -10.19 -2.54 -14.58
CA PHE A 84 -9.25 -1.94 -13.64
C PHE A 84 -9.14 -0.43 -13.83
N ILE A 85 -8.97 0.02 -15.08
CA ILE A 85 -8.75 1.45 -15.40
C ILE A 85 -9.96 2.32 -15.08
N VAL A 86 -11.19 1.79 -15.21
CA VAL A 86 -12.40 2.58 -14.92
C VAL A 86 -12.65 2.81 -13.43
N THR A 87 -11.93 2.13 -12.53
CA THR A 87 -12.08 2.32 -11.08
C THR A 87 -11.74 3.76 -10.65
N PRO A 88 -12.42 4.31 -9.63
CA PRO A 88 -12.12 5.66 -9.14
C PRO A 88 -10.65 5.87 -8.77
N GLU A 89 -10.01 4.88 -8.17
CA GLU A 89 -8.61 4.93 -7.73
C GLU A 89 -7.65 4.91 -8.92
N ALA A 90 -7.90 4.07 -9.94
CA ALA A 90 -7.08 4.07 -11.15
C ALA A 90 -7.25 5.38 -11.94
N ARG A 91 -8.46 5.94 -11.98
CA ARG A 91 -8.71 7.27 -12.57
C ARG A 91 -7.98 8.37 -11.83
N ALA A 92 -8.01 8.37 -10.49
CA ALA A 92 -7.26 9.32 -9.68
C ALA A 92 -5.75 9.25 -9.96
N LEU A 93 -5.21 8.03 -10.06
CA LEU A 93 -3.81 7.80 -10.39
C LEU A 93 -3.47 8.23 -11.84
N ASN A 94 -4.38 8.02 -12.79
CA ASN A 94 -4.22 8.51 -14.17
C ASN A 94 -4.33 10.04 -14.30
N ASN A 95 -4.98 10.73 -13.35
CA ASN A 95 -5.05 12.20 -13.37
C ASN A 95 -3.69 12.84 -13.03
N ILE A 96 -2.86 12.19 -12.24
CA ILE A 96 -1.50 12.66 -11.88
C ILE A 96 -0.41 12.09 -12.81
N LYS A 97 -0.79 11.49 -13.94
CA LYS A 97 0.14 10.80 -14.85
C LYS A 97 1.22 11.71 -15.42
N ASP A 98 0.91 12.99 -15.63
CA ASP A 98 1.87 13.93 -16.23
C ASP A 98 3.00 14.22 -15.23
N ASP A 99 2.66 14.47 -13.96
CA ASP A 99 3.65 14.62 -12.87
C ASP A 99 4.49 13.34 -12.67
N LEU A 100 3.84 12.18 -12.69
CA LEU A 100 4.53 10.89 -12.56
C LEU A 100 5.50 10.65 -13.72
N MET A 101 5.08 10.96 -14.94
CA MET A 101 5.90 10.77 -16.13
C MET A 101 7.06 11.77 -16.15
N GLU A 102 6.83 13.05 -15.85
CA GLU A 102 7.87 14.07 -15.81
C GLU A 102 9.02 13.69 -14.86
N ASN A 103 8.67 13.19 -13.67
CA ASN A 103 9.64 12.93 -12.61
C ASN A 103 10.23 11.50 -12.62
N PHE A 104 9.47 10.48 -13.05
CA PHE A 104 9.86 9.06 -12.85
C PHE A 104 9.89 8.23 -14.15
N TYR A 105 9.61 8.83 -15.31
CA TYR A 105 9.58 8.11 -16.58
C TYR A 105 10.94 7.52 -16.94
N ARG A 106 12.05 8.24 -16.78
CA ARG A 106 13.37 7.74 -17.17
C ARG A 106 13.92 6.80 -16.10
N LEU A 107 13.97 5.50 -16.40
CA LEU A 107 14.59 4.52 -15.52
C LEU A 107 15.85 3.92 -16.17
N LYS A 108 16.97 3.98 -15.45
CA LYS A 108 18.25 3.35 -15.80
C LYS A 108 18.66 2.38 -14.68
N GLU A 109 19.78 1.69 -14.84
CA GLU A 109 20.37 0.84 -13.79
C GLU A 109 20.71 1.61 -12.51
N THR A 110 20.91 2.93 -12.62
CA THR A 110 21.14 3.84 -11.50
C THR A 110 19.85 4.29 -10.80
N GLY A 111 18.68 3.89 -11.28
CA GLY A 111 17.38 4.40 -10.83
C GLY A 111 16.85 5.54 -11.71
N CYS A 112 15.71 6.10 -11.31
CA CYS A 112 15.13 7.33 -11.89
C CYS A 112 15.68 8.60 -11.22
N GLY A 113 16.23 8.47 -10.02
CA GLY A 113 16.89 9.55 -9.30
C GLY A 113 17.75 9.02 -8.16
N THR A 114 18.53 9.93 -7.56
CA THR A 114 19.34 9.64 -6.38
C THR A 114 18.86 10.52 -5.23
N LEU A 115 18.54 9.91 -4.10
CA LEU A 115 18.28 10.61 -2.85
C LEU A 115 19.58 10.68 -2.05
N ILE A 116 19.99 11.89 -1.68
CA ILE A 116 21.20 12.12 -0.90
C ILE A 116 20.81 12.50 0.52
N ASN A 117 21.31 11.74 1.50
CA ASN A 117 21.16 12.06 2.91
C ASN A 117 22.54 12.10 3.57
N LYS A 118 23.01 13.29 3.95
CA LYS A 118 24.37 13.53 4.44
C LYS A 118 25.42 13.03 3.42
N ASN A 119 26.07 11.90 3.71
CA ASN A 119 27.11 11.29 2.87
C ASN A 119 26.67 9.97 2.23
N GLU A 120 25.39 9.60 2.37
CA GLU A 120 24.84 8.38 1.81
C GLU A 120 23.96 8.68 0.60
N GLU A 121 24.18 7.92 -0.48
CA GLU A 121 23.41 8.00 -1.71
C GLU A 121 22.50 6.78 -1.86
N TYR A 122 21.22 7.04 -2.07
CA TYR A 122 20.18 6.03 -2.24
C TYR A 122 19.62 6.11 -3.66
N LYS A 123 19.69 5.00 -4.39
CA LYS A 123 19.07 4.88 -5.72
C LYS A 123 17.57 4.74 -5.57
N ILE A 124 16.83 5.56 -6.31
CA ILE A 124 15.37 5.57 -6.30
C ILE A 124 14.84 4.99 -7.60
N PHE A 125 13.88 4.09 -7.52
CA PHE A 125 13.31 3.40 -8.69
C PHE A 125 11.84 3.76 -9.00
N GLY A 126 11.18 4.47 -8.07
CA GLY A 126 9.80 4.93 -8.19
C GLY A 126 9.36 5.81 -7.01
N PRO A 127 8.20 6.47 -7.10
CA PRO A 127 7.59 7.26 -6.02
C PRO A 127 7.45 6.53 -4.67
N LEU A 128 6.95 5.29 -4.66
CA LEU A 128 6.75 4.51 -3.44
C LEU A 128 8.09 4.20 -2.78
N ASN A 129 9.05 3.75 -3.58
CA ASN A 129 10.42 3.52 -3.11
C ASN A 129 11.07 4.79 -2.54
N LEU A 130 10.78 5.97 -3.11
CA LEU A 130 11.23 7.25 -2.56
C LEU A 130 10.60 7.52 -1.18
N ILE A 131 9.29 7.38 -1.06
CA ILE A 131 8.56 7.60 0.19
C ILE A 131 9.09 6.65 1.27
N ASP A 132 9.21 5.37 0.97
CA ASP A 132 9.74 4.37 1.90
C ASP A 132 11.13 4.75 2.38
N LYS A 133 12.02 5.17 1.48
CA LYS A 133 13.38 5.59 1.86
C LYS A 133 13.41 6.85 2.71
N VAL A 134 12.57 7.84 2.40
CA VAL A 134 12.45 9.06 3.23
C VAL A 134 11.94 8.72 4.62
N LEU A 135 10.95 7.83 4.73
CA LEU A 135 10.41 7.37 6.01
C LEU A 135 11.44 6.56 6.81
N ASP A 136 12.19 5.66 6.15
CA ASP A 136 13.26 4.89 6.79
C ASP A 136 14.36 5.80 7.35
N ILE A 137 14.78 6.80 6.57
CA ILE A 137 15.74 7.81 7.01
C ILE A 137 15.20 8.58 8.22
N GLY A 138 13.94 9.02 8.16
CA GLY A 138 13.29 9.74 9.27
C GLY A 138 13.14 8.92 10.54
N LYS A 139 12.97 7.59 10.42
CA LYS A 139 12.91 6.66 11.55
C LYS A 139 14.29 6.31 12.12
N SER A 140 15.36 6.53 11.37
CA SER A 140 16.71 6.17 11.79
C SER A 140 17.10 6.91 13.06
N GLY A 141 17.41 6.16 14.12
CA GLY A 141 17.75 6.70 15.45
C GLY A 141 16.56 6.98 16.37
N LEU A 142 15.32 6.78 15.91
CA LEU A 142 14.15 6.87 16.79
C LEU A 142 13.95 5.55 17.56
N GLN A 143 13.77 5.66 18.86
CA GLN A 143 13.22 4.59 19.68
C GLN A 143 11.73 4.85 19.85
N ILE A 144 10.90 3.94 19.33
CA ILE A 144 9.45 4.02 19.42
C ILE A 144 8.99 3.03 20.49
N ASN A 145 8.45 3.55 21.59
CA ASN A 145 7.82 2.74 22.64
C ASN A 145 6.31 2.87 22.54
N ARG A 146 5.63 1.73 22.38
CA ARG A 146 4.16 1.66 22.42
C ARG A 146 3.75 1.19 23.81
N TYR A 147 3.17 2.10 24.59
CA TYR A 147 2.60 1.78 25.90
C TYR A 147 1.35 0.91 25.72
N LYS A 148 1.34 -0.31 26.26
CA LYS A 148 0.19 -1.22 26.17
C LYS A 148 -0.72 -1.11 27.39
N GLY A 149 -0.17 -0.76 28.54
CA GLY A 149 -0.89 -0.43 29.76
C GLY A 149 -0.45 0.89 30.38
N LEU A 150 -1.33 1.49 31.19
CA LEU A 150 -1.00 2.71 31.94
C LEU A 150 0.15 2.51 32.92
N GLY A 151 0.35 1.28 33.42
CA GLY A 151 1.43 0.94 34.34
C GLY A 151 2.83 0.85 33.71
N GLU A 152 2.93 0.94 32.38
CA GLU A 152 4.23 1.04 31.68
C GLU A 152 4.77 2.48 31.69
N MET A 153 3.95 3.45 32.08
CA MET A 153 4.32 4.86 32.19
C MET A 153 4.79 5.19 33.60
N ASN A 154 5.81 6.05 33.70
CA ASN A 154 6.16 6.65 35.00
C ASN A 154 5.06 7.64 35.43
N PRO A 155 4.89 7.90 36.75
CA PRO A 155 3.82 8.78 37.24
C PRO A 155 3.80 10.19 36.63
N GLU A 156 4.98 10.78 36.38
CA GLU A 156 5.11 12.10 35.73
C GLU A 156 4.57 12.06 34.28
N GLN A 157 4.94 11.02 33.52
CA GLN A 157 4.46 10.83 32.15
C GLN A 157 2.95 10.62 32.10
N LEU A 158 2.39 9.82 33.02
CA LEU A 158 0.95 9.59 33.11
C LEU A 158 0.20 10.89 33.42
N TRP A 159 0.72 11.70 34.33
CA TRP A 159 0.14 13.00 34.66
C TRP A 159 0.12 13.92 33.45
N GLU A 160 1.27 14.12 32.79
CA GLU A 160 1.43 15.04 31.66
C GLU A 160 0.61 14.63 30.43
N THR A 161 0.54 13.33 30.13
CA THR A 161 -0.10 12.83 28.91
C THR A 161 -1.60 12.57 29.08
N THR A 162 -2.02 12.11 30.26
CA THR A 162 -3.37 11.54 30.45
C THR A 162 -4.22 12.31 31.46
N MET A 163 -3.64 12.84 32.55
CA MET A 163 -4.42 13.40 33.66
C MET A 163 -4.52 14.93 33.67
N ASN A 164 -3.51 15.64 33.18
CA ASN A 164 -3.45 17.09 33.19
C ASN A 164 -4.62 17.71 32.39
N PRO A 165 -5.51 18.52 32.99
CA PRO A 165 -6.63 19.15 32.30
C PRO A 165 -6.27 20.00 31.08
N GLU A 166 -5.05 20.53 31.01
CA GLU A 166 -4.60 21.38 29.91
C GLU A 166 -4.17 20.59 28.67
N THR A 167 -3.69 19.36 28.83
CA THR A 167 -3.12 18.53 27.75
C THR A 167 -3.92 17.25 27.47
N ARG A 168 -4.77 16.82 28.41
CA ARG A 168 -5.52 15.56 28.30
C ARG A 168 -6.54 15.62 27.16
N THR A 169 -6.69 14.50 26.48
CA THR A 169 -7.77 14.26 25.53
C THR A 169 -8.84 13.41 26.18
N MET A 170 -10.06 13.92 26.33
CA MET A 170 -11.20 13.17 26.90
C MET A 170 -12.21 12.81 25.82
N LEU A 171 -12.74 11.59 25.89
CA LEU A 171 -13.87 11.14 25.08
C LEU A 171 -15.15 11.17 25.93
N LYS A 172 -16.22 11.79 25.43
CA LYS A 172 -17.53 11.84 26.10
C LYS A 172 -18.45 10.78 25.53
N VAL A 173 -18.90 9.86 26.38
CA VAL A 173 -19.85 8.79 26.00
C VAL A 173 -21.29 9.29 26.11
N THR A 174 -22.15 8.89 25.17
CA THR A 174 -23.58 9.24 25.12
C THR A 174 -24.47 8.00 25.26
N VAL A 175 -25.69 8.17 25.76
CA VAL A 175 -26.61 7.05 26.08
C VAL A 175 -26.97 6.18 24.87
N ARG A 176 -26.95 6.73 23.65
CA ARG A 176 -27.20 5.94 22.43
C ARG A 176 -26.16 4.83 22.20
N GLU A 177 -24.96 5.00 22.74
CA GLU A 177 -23.85 4.04 22.65
C GLU A 177 -23.95 2.94 23.72
N ALA A 178 -24.80 3.09 24.73
CA ALA A 178 -24.95 2.12 25.82
C ALA A 178 -25.63 0.83 25.33
N GLU A 179 -26.71 0.92 24.55
CA GLU A 179 -27.41 -0.27 24.03
C GLU A 179 -26.55 -1.07 23.03
N GLU A 180 -25.78 -0.38 22.19
CA GLU A 180 -24.83 -1.03 21.28
C GLU A 180 -23.68 -1.70 22.05
N THR A 181 -23.22 -1.06 23.14
CA THR A 181 -22.19 -1.62 24.02
C THR A 181 -22.70 -2.86 24.75
N ASP A 182 -23.92 -2.84 25.29
CA ASP A 182 -24.51 -3.99 25.99
C ASP A 182 -24.68 -5.19 25.05
N ARG A 183 -25.17 -4.96 23.82
CA ARG A 183 -25.25 -6.03 22.80
C ARG A 183 -23.88 -6.59 22.46
N MET A 184 -22.88 -5.72 22.26
CA MET A 184 -21.53 -6.17 21.95
C MET A 184 -20.90 -6.94 23.12
N PHE A 185 -21.20 -6.55 24.36
CA PHE A 185 -20.79 -7.26 25.57
C PHE A 185 -21.45 -8.64 25.66
N GLU A 186 -22.75 -8.75 25.43
CA GLU A 186 -23.46 -10.03 25.42
C GLU A 186 -22.94 -10.98 24.33
N THR A 187 -22.75 -10.50 23.10
CA THR A 187 -22.20 -11.32 22.01
C THR A 187 -20.76 -11.79 22.29
N LEU A 188 -19.92 -10.98 22.94
CA LEU A 188 -18.50 -11.31 23.18
C LEU A 188 -18.24 -12.05 24.49
N MET A 189 -18.98 -11.73 25.55
CA MET A 189 -18.79 -12.26 26.90
C MET A 189 -19.90 -13.23 27.33
N GLY A 190 -20.94 -13.39 26.52
CA GLY A 190 -22.03 -14.32 26.77
C GLY A 190 -21.64 -15.79 26.57
N GLU A 191 -22.62 -16.65 26.85
CA GLU A 191 -22.45 -18.11 26.81
C GLU A 191 -22.56 -18.69 25.38
N ASP A 192 -23.10 -17.94 24.41
CA ASP A 192 -23.28 -18.38 23.02
C ASP A 192 -21.93 -18.38 22.26
N VAL A 193 -21.27 -19.54 22.31
CA VAL A 193 -19.98 -19.79 21.64
C VAL A 193 -20.09 -19.64 20.10
N PRO A 194 -21.11 -20.18 19.41
CA PRO A 194 -21.30 -19.96 17.97
C PRO A 194 -21.39 -18.49 17.56
N GLU A 195 -22.21 -17.69 18.26
CA GLU A 195 -22.41 -16.28 17.93
C GLU A 195 -21.10 -15.49 18.10
N ARG A 196 -20.41 -15.71 19.22
CA ARG A 196 -19.08 -15.12 19.48
C ARG A 196 -18.07 -15.48 18.39
N ARG A 197 -18.00 -16.75 17.98
CA ARG A 197 -17.06 -17.19 16.93
C ARG A 197 -17.36 -16.53 15.59
N ALA A 198 -18.63 -16.49 15.19
CA ALA A 198 -19.05 -15.83 13.94
C ALA A 198 -18.73 -14.34 13.94
N PHE A 199 -18.90 -13.65 15.08
CA PHE A 199 -18.50 -12.26 15.26
C PHE A 199 -16.99 -12.07 15.04
N ILE A 200 -16.16 -12.85 15.74
CA ILE A 200 -14.69 -12.74 15.63
C ILE A 200 -14.23 -13.02 14.20
N GLU A 201 -14.72 -14.09 13.55
CA GLU A 201 -14.33 -14.44 12.18
C GLU A 201 -14.74 -13.36 11.17
N ARG A 202 -15.92 -12.77 11.34
CA ARG A 202 -16.43 -11.70 10.47
C ARG A 202 -15.56 -10.45 10.54
N TYR A 203 -15.20 -10.01 11.75
CA TYR A 203 -14.47 -8.76 11.96
C TYR A 203 -12.95 -8.93 12.04
N ALA A 204 -12.42 -10.16 12.06
CA ALA A 204 -10.99 -10.44 12.17
C ALA A 204 -10.14 -9.71 11.12
N LYS A 205 -10.66 -9.53 9.90
CA LYS A 205 -9.96 -8.84 8.80
C LYS A 205 -10.00 -7.31 8.88
N GLU A 206 -10.85 -6.77 9.75
CA GLU A 206 -11.02 -5.33 9.95
C GLU A 206 -10.11 -4.82 11.08
N VAL A 207 -9.58 -5.71 11.93
CA VAL A 207 -8.69 -5.35 13.01
C VAL A 207 -7.33 -4.90 12.46
N THR A 208 -6.99 -3.62 12.66
CA THR A 208 -5.72 -3.03 12.23
C THR A 208 -4.65 -3.05 13.31
N ASN A 209 -5.03 -3.18 14.58
CA ASN A 209 -4.15 -3.03 15.75
C ASN A 209 -4.10 -4.32 16.59
N LEU A 210 -3.81 -5.46 15.97
CA LEU A 210 -3.52 -6.71 16.70
C LEU A 210 -2.13 -6.64 17.37
N ASP A 211 -2.04 -7.14 18.60
CA ASP A 211 -0.75 -7.45 19.21
C ASP A 211 -0.13 -8.64 18.46
N ILE A 212 1.01 -8.42 17.80
CA ILE A 212 1.89 -9.45 17.23
C ILE A 212 3.28 -9.24 17.84
#